data_AF-A0A5J4UFH2-F1
#
_entry.id   AF-A0A5J4UFH2-F1
#
_cell.length_a   1.000
_cell.length_b   1.000
_cell.length_c   1.000
_cell.angle_alpha   90.00
_cell.angle_beta   90.00
_cell.angle_gamma   90.00
#
_symmetry.space_group_name_H-M   'P 1'
#
loop_
_entity.id
_entity.type
_entity.pdbx_description
1 polymer ?
#
loop_
_entity_poly.entity_id
_entity_poly.type
_entity_poly.pdbx_seq_one_letter_code
_entity_poly.pdbx_strand_id
1 'polypeptide(L)'
;MSMSACANAIKYALAYWDFKLDQDYTPKDDYAPFILTQNYWNIRVQNYLEQDKKRNRDTCNNIKESDCAFYRKLFLSTGCHI
;
A
#
# COMPACT_ATOMS: atom_id res chain seq x y z
N MET A 1 -3.28 4.77 27.48
CA MET A 1 -4.38 4.21 26.67
C MET A 1 -5.61 5.10 26.85
N SER A 2 -6.26 5.54 25.77
CA SER A 2 -7.49 6.33 25.88
C SER A 2 -8.70 5.41 26.10
N MET A 3 -9.75 5.94 26.69
CA MET A 3 -11.03 5.21 26.86
C MET A 3 -11.62 4.76 25.51
N SER A 4 -11.41 5.56 24.45
CA SER A 4 -11.80 5.20 23.08
C SER A 4 -11.00 4.02 22.52
N ALA A 5 -9.70 3.92 22.82
CA ALA A 5 -8.88 2.79 22.39
C ALA A 5 -9.33 1.49 23.08
N CYS A 6 -9.62 1.54 24.39
CA CYS A 6 -10.12 0.38 25.13
C CYS A 6 -11.50 -0.08 24.61
N ALA A 7 -12.43 0.86 24.36
CA ALA A 7 -13.75 0.53 23.83
C ALA A 7 -13.67 -0.10 22.42
N ASN A 8 -12.79 0.42 21.55
CA ASN A 8 -12.58 -0.14 20.23
C ASN A 8 -11.96 -1.55 20.28
N ALA A 9 -10.99 -1.78 21.17
CA ALA A 9 -10.39 -3.09 21.35
C ALA A 9 -11.42 -4.15 21.78
N ILE A 10 -12.30 -3.82 22.74
CA ILE A 10 -13.38 -4.71 23.18
C ILE A 10 -14.38 -4.97 22.05
N LYS A 11 -14.75 -3.93 21.29
CA LYS A 11 -15.66 -4.05 20.15
C LYS A 11 -15.14 -5.03 19.10
N TYR A 12 -13.86 -4.93 18.74
CA TYR A 12 -13.25 -5.85 17.78
C TYR A 12 -13.10 -7.26 18.34
N ALA A 13 -12.72 -7.41 19.61
CA ALA A 13 -12.63 -8.71 20.25
C ALA A 13 -13.97 -9.46 20.26
N LEU A 14 -15.08 -8.75 20.46
CA LEU A 14 -16.43 -9.34 20.40
C LEU A 14 -16.86 -9.63 18.95
N ALA A 15 -16.58 -8.73 18.01
CA ALA A 15 -16.97 -8.89 16.61
C ALA A 15 -16.26 -10.05 15.90
N TYR A 16 -15.07 -10.43 16.37
CA TYR A 16 -14.27 -11.52 15.82
C TYR A 16 -14.11 -12.69 16.81
N TRP A 17 -14.95 -12.77 17.84
CA TRP A 17 -14.84 -13.78 18.88
C TRP A 17 -14.93 -15.21 18.33
N ASP A 18 -15.78 -15.43 17.32
CA ASP A 18 -16.02 -16.71 16.66
C ASP A 18 -15.42 -16.80 15.26
N PHE A 19 -14.70 -15.78 14.81
CA PHE A 19 -14.07 -15.74 13.49
C PHE A 19 -12.94 -16.77 13.39
N LYS A 20 -13.05 -17.66 12.42
CA LYS A 20 -12.08 -18.70 12.10
C LYS A 20 -11.49 -18.43 10.74
N LEU A 21 -10.21 -18.08 10.70
CA LEU A 21 -9.51 -17.69 9.47
C LEU A 21 -9.58 -18.77 8.37
N ASP A 22 -9.58 -20.04 8.74
CA ASP A 22 -9.62 -21.19 7.82
C ASP A 22 -11.04 -21.54 7.32
N GLN A 23 -12.09 -21.09 8.01
CA GLN A 23 -13.49 -21.43 7.71
C GLN A 23 -14.27 -20.23 7.16
N ASP A 24 -14.05 -19.06 7.74
CA ASP A 24 -14.81 -17.83 7.44
C ASP A 24 -14.09 -16.94 6.42
N TYR A 25 -12.83 -17.26 6.08
CA TYR A 25 -12.05 -16.52 5.09
C TYR A 25 -11.41 -17.46 4.08
N THR A 26 -11.84 -17.34 2.83
CA THR A 26 -11.14 -17.94 1.69
C THR A 26 -10.31 -16.84 1.03
N PRO A 27 -8.96 -16.94 1.08
CA PRO A 27 -8.11 -16.04 0.32
C PRO A 27 -8.47 -16.12 -1.16
N LYS A 28 -8.77 -14.97 -1.76
CA LYS A 28 -8.92 -14.87 -3.21
C LYS A 28 -7.54 -14.54 -3.78
N ASP A 29 -6.91 -15.52 -4.39
CA ASP A 29 -5.63 -15.34 -5.09
C ASP A 29 -5.80 -15.18 -6.61
N ASP A 30 -7.02 -14.91 -7.07
CA ASP A 30 -7.35 -14.73 -8.50
C ASP A 30 -7.14 -13.30 -9.01
N TYR A 31 -6.52 -12.44 -8.19
CA TYR A 31 -6.21 -11.07 -8.61
C TYR A 31 -5.16 -11.06 -9.71
N ALA A 32 -5.44 -10.29 -10.77
CA ALA A 32 -4.46 -10.01 -11.80
C ALA A 32 -3.21 -9.36 -11.18
N PRO A 33 -1.99 -9.82 -11.51
CA PRO A 33 -0.77 -9.21 -11.01
C PRO A 33 -0.74 -7.72 -11.34
N PHE A 34 -0.38 -6.90 -10.36
CA PHE A 34 -0.18 -5.48 -10.61
C PHE A 34 1.02 -5.28 -11.54
N ILE A 35 0.79 -4.67 -12.71
CA ILE A 35 1.85 -4.33 -13.67
C ILE A 35 2.10 -2.83 -13.60
N LEU A 36 3.29 -2.44 -13.13
CA LEU A 36 3.70 -1.04 -13.10
C LEU A 36 3.99 -0.52 -14.52
N THR A 37 3.01 0.12 -15.15
CA THR A 37 3.18 0.74 -16.47
C THR A 37 3.97 2.05 -16.38
N GLN A 38 4.64 2.44 -17.47
CA GLN A 38 5.38 3.72 -17.51
C GLN A 38 4.45 4.93 -17.31
N ASN A 39 3.27 4.91 -17.92
CA ASN A 39 2.30 6.00 -17.78
C ASN A 39 1.84 6.15 -16.32
N TYR A 40 1.51 5.02 -15.66
CA TYR A 40 1.15 5.03 -14.25
C TYR A 40 2.29 5.60 -13.40
N TRP A 41 3.54 5.16 -13.65
CA TRP A 41 4.72 5.66 -12.95
C TRP A 41 4.89 7.17 -13.10
N ASN A 42 4.83 7.69 -14.32
CA ASN A 42 5.01 9.12 -14.60
C ASN A 42 3.96 9.96 -13.85
N ILE A 43 2.68 9.54 -13.87
CA ILE A 43 1.61 10.22 -13.13
C ILE A 43 1.93 10.23 -11.62
N ARG A 44 2.40 9.13 -11.05
CA ARG A 44 2.75 9.05 -9.62
C ARG A 44 3.93 9.97 -9.28
N VAL A 45 5.00 9.96 -10.08
CA VAL A 45 6.18 10.81 -9.88
C VAL A 45 5.79 12.30 -9.89
N GLN A 46 4.97 12.72 -10.85
CA GLN A 46 4.49 14.12 -10.93
C GLN A 46 3.63 14.49 -9.71
N ASN A 47 2.70 13.63 -9.31
CA ASN A 47 1.86 13.87 -8.13
C ASN A 47 2.70 14.04 -6.85
N TYR A 48 3.73 13.21 -6.64
CA TYR A 48 4.60 13.34 -5.47
C TYR A 48 5.43 14.63 -5.53
N LEU A 49 5.94 14.97 -6.72
CA LEU A 49 6.67 16.23 -6.92
C LEU A 49 5.81 17.45 -6.58
N GLU A 50 4.54 17.47 -7.00
CA GLU A 50 3.61 18.55 -6.68
C GLU A 50 3.31 18.65 -5.17
N GLN A 51 3.14 17.50 -4.50
CA GLN A 51 2.92 17.47 -3.05
C GLN A 51 4.12 18.02 -2.28
N ASP A 52 5.34 17.66 -2.69
CA ASP A 52 6.55 18.12 -2.05
C ASP A 52 6.80 19.61 -2.30
N LYS A 53 6.57 20.08 -3.54
CA LYS A 53 6.58 21.52 -3.87
C LYS A 53 5.58 22.30 -3.00
N LYS A 54 4.34 21.81 -2.87
CA LYS A 54 3.30 22.45 -2.05
C LYS A 54 3.69 22.58 -0.58
N ARG A 55 4.54 21.67 -0.08
CA ARG A 55 5.02 21.65 1.30
C ARG A 55 6.43 22.22 1.47
N ASN A 56 7.02 22.79 0.42
CA ASN A 56 8.40 23.28 0.41
C ASN A 56 9.42 22.24 0.91
N ARG A 57 9.23 20.97 0.54
CA ARG A 57 10.18 19.90 0.86
C ARG A 57 11.30 19.84 -0.17
N ASP A 58 12.46 19.36 0.25
CA ASP A 58 13.55 19.02 -0.68
C ASP A 58 13.09 17.91 -1.64
N THR A 59 13.48 18.04 -2.91
CA THR A 59 13.13 17.12 -4.00
C THR A 59 14.35 16.56 -4.75
N CYS A 60 15.57 16.93 -4.32
CA CYS A 60 16.81 16.49 -4.95
C CYS A 60 16.88 14.97 -5.08
N ASN A 61 16.49 14.26 -4.01
CA ASN A 61 16.55 12.80 -3.92
C ASN A 61 15.23 12.09 -4.22
N ASN A 62 14.25 12.79 -4.81
CA ASN A 62 12.98 12.16 -5.19
C ASN A 62 13.20 11.18 -6.34
N ILE A 63 12.39 10.11 -6.34
CA ILE A 63 12.26 9.17 -7.45
C ILE A 63 12.00 9.92 -8.76
N LYS A 64 12.59 9.42 -9.85
CA LYS A 64 12.53 10.01 -11.18
C LYS A 64 11.75 9.09 -12.13
N GLU A 65 11.29 9.67 -13.23
CA GLU A 65 10.59 8.91 -14.29
C GLU A 65 11.47 7.79 -14.88
N SER A 66 12.80 8.00 -14.89
CA SER A 66 13.82 7.04 -15.31
C SER A 66 13.88 5.78 -14.45
N ASP A 67 13.42 5.85 -13.19
CA ASP A 67 13.55 4.75 -12.24
C ASP A 67 12.46 3.68 -12.43
N CYS A 68 11.52 3.89 -13.37
CA CYS A 68 10.38 2.99 -13.60
C CYS A 68 10.81 1.53 -13.82
N ALA A 69 11.90 1.29 -14.55
CA ALA A 69 12.36 -0.06 -14.87
C ALA A 69 12.85 -0.79 -13.60
N PHE A 70 13.58 -0.09 -12.74
CA PHE A 70 14.06 -0.61 -11.47
C PHE A 70 12.87 -1.02 -10.58
N TYR A 71 11.91 -0.11 -10.39
CA TYR A 71 10.75 -0.39 -9.54
C TYR A 71 9.81 -1.43 -10.15
N ARG A 72 9.63 -1.45 -11.48
CA ARG A 72 8.85 -2.52 -12.15
C ARG A 72 9.43 -3.89 -11.84
N LYS A 73 10.75 -4.05 -11.93
CA LYS A 73 11.42 -5.29 -11.56
C LYS A 73 11.21 -5.62 -10.08
N LEU A 74 11.33 -4.62 -9.19
CA LEU A 74 11.12 -4.79 -7.76
C LEU A 74 9.70 -5.29 -7.44
N PHE A 75 8.64 -4.71 -8.03
CA PHE A 75 7.27 -5.16 -7.80
C PHE A 75 7.01 -6.59 -8.29
N LEU A 76 7.69 -7.02 -9.36
CA LEU A 76 7.58 -8.38 -9.88
C LEU A 76 8.40 -9.40 -9.07
N SER A 77 9.54 -8.99 -8.51
CA SER A 77 10.43 -9.88 -7.73
C SER A 77 10.06 -9.98 -6.26
N THR A 78 9.41 -8.95 -5.72
CA THR A 78 9.05 -8.89 -4.30
C THR A 78 7.58 -9.27 -4.20
N GLY A 79 7.31 -10.57 -4.00
CA GLY A 79 5.97 -11.03 -3.69
C GLY A 79 5.52 -10.47 -2.35
N CYS A 80 4.48 -9.63 -2.35
CA CYS A 80 3.74 -9.33 -1.14
C CYS A 80 2.70 -10.44 -0.99
N HIS A 81 3.06 -11.51 -0.29
CA HIS A 81 2.10 -12.49 0.19
C HIS A 81 1.48 -11.88 1.47
N ILE A 82 0.19 -11.53 1.42
CA ILE A 82 -0.61 -11.18 2.61
C ILE A 82 -1.14 -12.47 3.22
#